data_AF-A0A8X6VAN8-F1
#
_entry.id   AF-A0A8X6VAN8-F1
#
_cell.length_a   1.000
_cell.length_b   1.000
_cell.length_c   1.000
_cell.angle_alpha   90.00
_cell.angle_beta   90.00
_cell.angle_gamma   90.00
#
_symmetry.space_group_name_H-M   'P 1'
#
loop_
_entity.id
_entity.type
_entity.pdbx_description
1 polymer ?
#
loop_
_entity_poly.entity_id
_entity_poly.type
_entity_poly.pdbx_seq_one_letter_code
_entity_poly.pdbx_strand_id
1 'polypeptide(L)'
;MYTETLSTSFVGMSFPQAAELCFVKLKLLLLAIEVINDDGSDSKISINPKSQTKLTPDTQGFFIAQSADEVKRVWYYCKNCHEDVRDEKQIKKCKCKNPPAISVVPPRNGNRQKSPGKVNSMSSITSPGRKHYHGRPTGRGSAGSVSERPFGMMAEDQGKDFDFERTEMKYDSTGMFHWCPARSIEDCILDRNQAAMTVLNGHVVLCLFADKDSPLIGLRNLVMPLRASNFHYHELKHVVIVGNVDYLRREWKMLQNLPKISILSGTPLSRADLRAVNINLCDMCVILSAKIPSSEDPTLADKEAILASLNIKAMTFDDTIGVLTQHESGRDGMSPLGSPIVLQRRGSVYGTNVPLITELVNDTNVQFLDQDDDDDPDTELYLTQPFACGTAFAVSVLDSLMSTTYFNANALTLIRSLITGGATPELELILAEGAGLRGGYSTPESLNNRDRCRVGQISLSDGPLACHGEGGKYGDVFVAALKNYGMLCIGLYRYRDTSSSFEASTKRYVITNPPIDFPLIPTDKVFVLMQFDPGLEYQPNRGERDDNS
;
A
#
# COMPACT_ATOMS: atom_id res chain seq x y z
N MET A 1 -4.80 16.08 6.11
CA MET A 1 -5.37 14.96 6.90
C MET A 1 -5.47 15.40 8.34
N TYR A 2 -6.48 14.93 9.06
CA TYR A 2 -6.73 15.30 10.45
C TYR A 2 -7.08 14.05 11.26
N THR A 3 -6.85 14.11 12.56
CA THR A 3 -7.23 13.06 13.52
C THR A 3 -8.14 13.64 14.57
N GLU A 4 -9.24 12.96 14.86
CA GLU A 4 -10.16 13.37 15.91
C GLU A 4 -10.84 12.14 16.50
N THR A 5 -11.20 12.19 17.78
CA THR A 5 -11.93 11.11 18.44
C THR A 5 -13.38 11.08 17.96
N LEU A 6 -13.91 9.88 17.70
CA LEU A 6 -15.31 9.73 17.34
C LEU A 6 -16.21 9.95 18.57
N SER A 7 -17.41 10.52 18.37
CA SER A 7 -18.35 10.67 19.47
C SER A 7 -18.91 9.33 19.95
N THR A 8 -19.49 9.33 21.15
CA THR A 8 -20.18 8.17 21.74
C THR A 8 -21.32 7.64 20.88
N SER A 9 -21.87 8.44 19.95
CA SER A 9 -22.93 7.98 19.04
C SER A 9 -22.45 6.99 17.99
N PHE A 10 -21.15 6.90 17.74
CA PHE A 10 -20.56 5.95 16.80
C PHE A 10 -20.25 4.58 17.43
N VAL A 11 -20.29 4.46 18.75
CA VAL A 11 -19.96 3.22 19.47
C VAL A 11 -20.91 2.09 19.06
N GLY A 12 -20.35 0.94 18.70
CA GLY A 12 -21.11 -0.25 18.24
C GLY A 12 -21.53 -0.21 16.76
N MET A 13 -21.32 0.91 16.06
CA MET A 13 -21.47 0.95 14.60
C MET A 13 -20.32 0.20 13.93
N SER A 14 -20.60 -0.37 12.75
CA SER A 14 -19.52 -0.87 11.88
C SER A 14 -18.81 0.29 11.18
N PHE A 15 -17.55 0.08 10.79
CA PHE A 15 -16.79 1.10 10.07
C PHE A 15 -17.51 1.62 8.81
N PRO A 16 -18.08 0.79 7.91
CA PRO A 16 -18.79 1.29 6.74
C PRO A 16 -20.01 2.18 7.08
N GLN A 17 -20.75 1.83 8.14
CA GLN A 17 -21.88 2.65 8.60
C GLN A 17 -21.42 4.01 9.12
N ALA A 18 -20.32 4.03 9.87
CA ALA A 18 -19.73 5.28 10.36
C ALA A 18 -19.17 6.13 9.24
N ALA A 19 -18.47 5.53 8.27
CA ALA A 19 -17.92 6.21 7.11
C ALA A 19 -19.03 6.80 6.21
N GLU A 20 -20.14 6.08 6.00
CA GLU A 20 -21.32 6.61 5.31
C GLU A 20 -21.90 7.82 6.05
N LEU A 21 -22.10 7.72 7.37
CA LEU A 21 -22.64 8.83 8.17
C LEU A 21 -21.71 10.05 8.11
N CYS A 22 -20.41 9.85 8.30
CA CYS A 22 -19.41 10.91 8.20
C CYS A 22 -19.45 11.59 6.82
N PHE A 23 -19.54 10.81 5.74
CA PHE A 23 -19.53 11.36 4.39
C PHE A 23 -20.84 12.09 4.07
N VAL A 24 -21.99 11.46 4.29
CA VAL A 24 -23.31 11.99 3.90
C VAL A 24 -23.79 13.13 4.81
N LYS A 25 -23.63 12.99 6.13
CA LYS A 25 -24.13 13.98 7.10
C LYS A 25 -23.09 15.03 7.47
N LEU A 26 -21.85 14.60 7.72
CA LEU A 26 -20.80 15.49 8.22
C LEU A 26 -19.95 16.10 7.11
N LYS A 27 -20.05 15.60 5.87
CA LYS A 27 -19.19 15.96 4.74
C LYS A 27 -17.70 15.76 5.06
N LEU A 28 -17.39 14.66 5.73
CA LEU A 28 -16.04 14.27 6.13
C LEU A 28 -15.72 12.88 5.60
N LEU A 29 -14.54 12.72 5.01
CA LEU A 29 -14.08 11.43 4.51
C LEU A 29 -13.26 10.72 5.58
N LEU A 30 -13.86 9.70 6.22
CA LEU A 30 -13.19 8.82 7.20
C LEU A 30 -12.39 7.74 6.46
N LEU A 31 -11.07 7.71 6.64
CA LEU A 31 -10.15 6.76 5.97
C LEU A 31 -9.77 5.55 6.82
N ALA A 32 -9.46 5.81 8.09
CA ALA A 32 -8.89 4.81 8.99
C ALA A 32 -9.34 5.06 10.42
N ILE A 33 -9.20 4.04 11.25
CA ILE A 33 -9.44 4.11 12.70
C ILE A 33 -8.28 3.48 13.46
N GLU A 34 -8.06 3.95 14.67
CA GLU A 34 -7.17 3.31 15.63
C GLU A 34 -7.91 2.17 16.34
N VAL A 35 -7.35 0.95 16.27
CA VAL A 35 -7.89 -0.24 16.94
C VAL A 35 -6.92 -0.64 18.05
N ILE A 36 -7.43 -0.81 19.26
CA ILE A 36 -6.66 -1.28 20.41
C ILE A 36 -6.67 -2.82 20.37
N ASN A 37 -5.50 -3.46 20.40
CA ASN A 37 -5.40 -4.91 20.48
C ASN A 37 -5.81 -5.42 21.87
N ASP A 38 -6.32 -6.66 21.96
CA ASP A 38 -6.83 -7.27 23.19
C ASP A 38 -5.77 -7.39 24.31
N ASP A 39 -4.48 -7.38 23.97
CA ASP A 39 -3.36 -7.41 24.92
C ASP A 39 -3.05 -6.05 25.57
N GLY A 40 -3.73 -4.97 25.15
CA GLY A 40 -3.68 -3.65 25.77
C GLY A 40 -2.35 -2.88 25.64
N SER A 41 -1.36 -3.42 24.92
CA SER A 41 -0.02 -2.82 24.82
C SER A 41 0.22 -1.97 23.58
N ASP A 42 -0.45 -2.24 22.46
CA ASP A 42 -0.24 -1.51 21.19
C ASP A 42 -1.54 -1.18 20.46
N SER A 43 -1.67 0.07 20.03
CA SER A 43 -2.72 0.52 19.13
C SER A 43 -2.27 0.40 17.68
N LYS A 44 -3.14 -0.16 16.82
CA LYS A 44 -2.88 -0.38 15.40
C LYS A 44 -3.81 0.49 14.56
N ILE A 45 -3.25 1.24 13.62
CA ILE A 45 -4.04 1.98 12.63
C ILE A 45 -4.57 0.98 11.60
N SER A 46 -5.89 0.88 11.49
CA SER A 46 -6.57 0.04 10.52
C SER A 46 -7.21 0.90 9.43
N ILE A 47 -6.73 0.72 8.20
CA ILE A 47 -7.18 1.49 7.03
C ILE A 47 -8.35 0.76 6.37
N ASN A 48 -9.50 1.42 6.25
CA ASN A 48 -10.75 0.87 5.74
C ASN A 48 -11.03 -0.56 6.26
N PRO A 49 -11.23 -0.78 7.57
CA PRO A 49 -11.48 -2.11 8.11
C PRO A 49 -12.80 -2.73 7.61
N LYS A 50 -12.85 -4.07 7.58
CA LYS A 50 -14.04 -4.85 7.23
C LYS A 50 -15.22 -4.58 8.19
N SER A 51 -16.45 -4.82 7.73
CA SER A 51 -17.70 -4.57 8.47
C SER A 51 -17.82 -5.24 9.85
N GLN A 52 -17.03 -6.28 10.09
CA GLN A 52 -16.97 -6.99 11.38
C GLN A 52 -16.31 -6.15 12.49
N THR A 53 -15.45 -5.19 12.15
CA THR A 53 -14.81 -4.31 13.11
C THR A 53 -15.83 -3.29 13.62
N LYS A 54 -16.14 -3.39 14.91
CA LYS A 54 -17.03 -2.47 15.63
C LYS A 54 -16.22 -1.36 16.28
N LEU A 55 -16.78 -0.15 16.26
CA LEU A 55 -16.16 1.00 16.89
C LEU A 55 -16.32 0.91 18.41
N THR A 56 -15.19 1.03 19.11
CA THR A 56 -15.10 1.06 20.57
C THR A 56 -15.20 2.50 21.09
N PRO A 57 -15.48 2.70 22.39
CA PRO A 57 -15.37 4.03 23.00
C PRO A 57 -13.98 4.63 22.78
N ASP A 58 -13.92 5.95 22.61
CA ASP A 58 -12.67 6.72 22.44
C ASP A 58 -11.80 6.32 21.23
N THR A 59 -12.38 5.64 20.23
CA THR A 59 -11.69 5.37 18.96
C THR A 59 -11.26 6.69 18.28
N GLN A 60 -9.99 6.79 17.89
CA GLN A 60 -9.49 7.88 17.05
C GLN A 60 -9.74 7.58 15.57
N GLY A 61 -10.33 8.53 14.85
CA GLY A 61 -10.58 8.46 13.41
C GLY A 61 -9.62 9.36 12.62
N PHE A 62 -9.26 8.93 11.42
CA PHE A 62 -8.43 9.66 10.48
C PHE A 62 -9.26 10.18 9.32
N PHE A 63 -9.25 11.49 9.09
CA PHE A 63 -10.15 12.18 8.18
C PHE A 63 -9.42 13.00 7.11
N ILE A 64 -10.01 13.08 5.91
CA ILE A 64 -9.74 14.13 4.92
C ILE A 64 -10.88 15.16 5.02
N ALA A 65 -10.51 16.41 5.22
CA ALA A 65 -11.41 17.56 5.36
C ALA A 65 -10.69 18.85 4.95
N GLN A 66 -11.41 19.96 4.81
CA GLN A 66 -10.82 21.24 4.42
C GLN A 66 -10.15 21.96 5.60
N SER A 67 -10.59 21.70 6.83
CA SER A 67 -10.03 22.33 8.03
C SER A 67 -10.17 21.45 9.27
N ALA A 68 -9.40 21.75 10.32
CA ALA A 68 -9.51 21.06 11.60
C ALA A 68 -10.87 21.30 12.29
N ASP A 69 -11.45 22.50 12.13
CA ASP A 69 -12.73 22.85 12.74
C ASP A 69 -13.90 22.05 12.15
N GLU A 70 -13.81 21.69 10.86
CA GLU A 70 -14.77 20.78 10.23
C GLU A 70 -14.75 19.39 10.86
N VAL A 71 -13.59 18.89 11.27
CA VAL A 71 -13.43 17.54 11.80
C VAL A 71 -14.00 17.42 13.22
N LYS A 72 -13.97 18.52 14.00
CA LYS A 72 -14.59 18.58 15.34
C LYS A 72 -16.10 18.27 15.33
N ARG A 73 -16.78 18.38 14.17
CA ARG A 73 -18.19 18.00 14.02
C ARG A 73 -18.42 16.53 14.37
N VAL A 74 -17.46 15.65 14.10
CA VAL A 74 -17.54 14.21 14.45
C VAL A 74 -17.64 14.05 15.96
N TRP A 75 -16.81 14.77 16.71
CA TRP A 75 -16.81 14.73 18.17
C TRP A 75 -18.11 15.28 18.78
N TYR A 76 -18.69 16.32 18.16
CA TYR A 76 -19.94 16.92 18.63
C TYR A 76 -21.19 16.19 18.15
N TYR A 77 -21.08 15.26 17.20
CA TYR A 77 -22.23 14.56 16.64
C TYR A 77 -22.94 13.75 17.71
N CYS A 78 -24.26 13.94 17.83
CA CYS A 78 -25.10 13.18 18.73
C CYS A 78 -26.37 12.79 17.98
N LYS A 79 -26.68 11.49 17.93
CA LYS A 79 -27.83 11.00 17.17
C LYS A 79 -29.14 11.69 17.59
N ASN A 80 -29.44 11.72 18.89
CA ASN A 80 -30.66 12.34 19.41
C ASN A 80 -30.77 13.85 19.13
N CYS A 81 -29.63 14.54 19.10
CA CYS A 81 -29.56 15.99 19.01
C CYS A 81 -29.42 16.45 17.53
N HIS A 82 -28.81 15.65 16.63
CA HIS A 82 -28.38 16.07 15.28
C HIS A 82 -28.83 15.13 14.14
N GLU A 83 -29.66 14.11 14.38
CA GLU A 83 -30.12 13.19 13.33
C GLU A 83 -30.94 13.88 12.23
N ASP A 84 -31.79 14.85 12.57
CA ASP A 84 -32.64 15.56 11.58
C ASP A 84 -31.99 16.83 11.00
N VAL A 85 -30.79 17.18 11.44
CA VAL A 85 -30.08 18.36 10.95
C VAL A 85 -29.60 18.11 9.52
N ARG A 86 -29.96 19.02 8.60
CA ARG A 86 -29.55 18.98 7.18
C ARG A 86 -28.28 19.78 6.89
N ASP A 87 -28.08 20.89 7.60
CA ASP A 87 -26.91 21.74 7.45
C ASP A 87 -25.83 21.33 8.44
N GLU A 88 -24.70 20.86 7.91
CA GLU A 88 -23.55 20.40 8.68
C GLU A 88 -22.93 21.48 9.58
N LYS A 89 -23.15 22.77 9.28
CA LYS A 89 -22.64 23.90 10.08
C LYS A 89 -23.39 24.10 11.40
N GLN A 90 -24.59 23.53 11.52
CA GLN A 90 -25.39 23.59 12.75
C GLN A 90 -24.98 22.50 13.77
N ILE A 91 -24.12 21.56 13.38
CA ILE A 91 -23.62 20.50 14.25
C ILE A 91 -22.59 21.09 15.21
N LYS A 92 -23.07 21.47 16.39
CA LYS A 92 -22.27 22.08 17.47
C LYS A 92 -22.37 21.24 18.73
N LYS A 93 -21.54 21.55 19.72
CA LYS A 93 -21.54 20.86 21.02
C LYS A 93 -22.95 20.82 21.60
N CYS A 94 -23.51 19.62 21.71
CA CYS A 94 -24.83 19.41 22.27
C CYS A 94 -24.80 19.42 23.81
N LYS A 95 -25.96 19.64 24.43
CA LYS A 95 -26.15 19.54 25.90
C LYS A 95 -26.50 18.12 26.36
N CYS A 96 -26.65 17.20 25.41
CA CYS A 96 -26.81 15.77 25.66
C CYS A 96 -25.62 15.33 26.59
N LYS A 97 -25.88 14.71 27.76
CA LYS A 97 -24.80 14.27 28.66
C LYS A 97 -23.93 13.27 27.90
N ASN A 98 -22.67 13.60 27.60
CA ASN A 98 -21.68 12.56 27.32
C ASN A 98 -21.66 11.67 28.57
N PRO A 99 -22.06 10.38 28.50
CA PRO A 99 -21.79 9.51 29.63
C PRO A 99 -20.27 9.57 29.85
N PRO A 100 -19.79 9.92 31.04
CA PRO A 100 -18.36 9.92 31.29
C PRO A 100 -17.85 8.50 31.03
N ALA A 101 -16.70 8.40 30.37
CA ALA A 101 -15.87 7.21 30.42
C ALA A 101 -15.91 6.68 31.85
N ILE A 102 -16.17 5.37 31.99
CA ILE A 102 -16.32 4.70 33.28
C ILE A 102 -15.05 4.96 34.09
N SER A 103 -15.10 5.98 34.95
CA SER A 103 -14.15 6.13 36.03
C SER A 103 -14.50 5.03 37.01
N VAL A 104 -13.64 4.02 37.09
CA VAL A 104 -13.65 3.04 38.16
C VAL A 104 -13.38 3.81 39.45
N VAL A 105 -14.44 4.29 40.09
CA VAL A 105 -14.40 4.82 41.45
C VAL A 105 -14.50 3.61 42.38
N PRO A 106 -13.49 3.32 43.22
CA PRO A 106 -13.60 2.25 44.19
C PRO A 106 -14.64 2.63 45.26
N PRO A 107 -15.42 1.68 45.78
CA PRO A 107 -16.49 1.98 46.73
C PRO A 107 -15.89 2.49 48.04
N ARG A 108 -16.19 3.75 48.38
CA ARG A 108 -15.93 4.35 49.69
C ARG A 108 -16.91 3.76 50.72
N ASN A 109 -16.45 2.79 51.49
CA ASN A 109 -17.09 2.41 52.75
C ASN A 109 -16.88 3.52 53.78
N GLY A 110 -17.99 4.05 54.30
CA GLY A 110 -18.00 4.95 55.45
C GLY A 110 -17.83 4.16 56.74
N ASN A 111 -16.85 4.54 57.56
CA ASN A 111 -17.01 4.52 59.00
C ASN A 111 -16.10 5.56 59.66
N ARG A 112 -16.74 6.49 60.38
CA ARG A 112 -16.11 7.47 61.27
C ARG A 112 -15.67 6.80 62.56
N GLN A 113 -14.44 7.02 63.00
CA GLN A 113 -14.11 7.14 64.42
C GLN A 113 -12.89 8.05 64.64
N LYS A 114 -12.90 8.73 65.79
CA LYS A 114 -12.15 9.93 66.18
C LYS A 114 -10.70 9.65 66.64
N SER A 115 -9.77 10.52 66.20
CA SER A 115 -8.56 11.16 66.84
C SER A 115 -8.07 10.76 68.26
N PRO A 116 -6.87 11.19 68.76
CA PRO A 116 -5.68 11.84 68.14
C PRO A 116 -4.29 11.30 68.62
N GLY A 117 -3.16 11.75 68.04
CA GLY A 117 -1.83 11.61 68.68
C GLY A 117 -0.62 11.94 67.79
N LYS A 118 0.28 12.81 68.30
CA LYS A 118 1.60 13.28 67.80
C LYS A 118 2.57 12.09 67.54
N VAL A 119 3.73 12.14 66.84
CA VAL A 119 4.94 12.99 66.94
C VAL A 119 5.87 12.71 65.71
N ASN A 120 6.74 13.67 65.37
CA ASN A 120 7.91 13.63 64.47
C ASN A 120 8.84 12.39 64.59
N SER A 121 9.50 11.98 63.49
CA SER A 121 10.98 12.11 63.31
C SER A 121 11.55 11.40 62.06
N MET A 122 12.49 12.08 61.41
CA MET A 122 13.47 11.59 60.42
C MET A 122 14.25 10.34 60.87
N SER A 123 14.71 9.51 59.92
CA SER A 123 16.14 9.30 59.58
C SER A 123 16.47 7.92 58.94
N SER A 124 17.11 8.01 57.77
CA SER A 124 18.25 7.25 57.20
C SER A 124 18.49 5.73 57.39
N ILE A 125 18.73 5.08 56.23
CA ILE A 125 19.87 4.23 55.82
C ILE A 125 20.37 3.13 56.79
N THR A 126 20.29 1.85 56.40
CA THR A 126 21.43 0.92 56.12
C THR A 126 20.99 -0.55 56.12
N SER A 127 21.45 -1.30 55.12
CA SER A 127 21.52 -2.78 55.09
C SER A 127 22.54 -3.30 56.12
N PRO A 128 22.47 -4.59 56.55
CA PRO A 128 23.45 -5.55 56.00
C PRO A 128 22.97 -7.01 55.95
N GLY A 129 23.70 -7.83 55.18
CA GLY A 129 23.44 -9.25 54.98
C GLY A 129 24.24 -10.25 55.84
N ARG A 130 23.84 -11.52 55.67
CA ARG A 130 24.52 -12.83 55.89
C ARG A 130 25.07 -13.19 57.28
N LYS A 131 24.61 -14.34 57.82
CA LYS A 131 25.35 -15.64 57.86
C LYS A 131 24.58 -16.80 58.55
N HIS A 132 24.84 -18.00 57.99
CA HIS A 132 24.64 -19.42 58.37
C HIS A 132 24.31 -19.88 59.81
N TYR A 133 23.62 -21.03 59.95
CA TYR A 133 24.16 -22.32 60.48
C TYR A 133 23.24 -23.55 60.21
N HIS A 134 23.83 -24.75 60.38
CA HIS A 134 23.53 -26.11 59.84
C HIS A 134 22.42 -26.98 60.49
N GLY A 135 22.04 -28.08 59.79
CA GLY A 135 21.54 -29.34 60.40
C GLY A 135 21.18 -30.46 59.38
N ARG A 136 21.74 -31.67 59.53
CA ARG A 136 21.65 -32.88 58.67
C ARG A 136 21.00 -34.05 59.46
N PRO A 137 20.45 -35.12 58.82
CA PRO A 137 21.06 -36.48 58.92
C PRO A 137 20.84 -37.35 57.63
N THR A 138 21.84 -37.98 56.99
CA THR A 138 22.47 -39.34 57.10
C THR A 138 21.64 -40.61 56.77
N GLY A 139 22.15 -41.41 55.81
CA GLY A 139 21.89 -42.86 55.55
C GLY A 139 21.99 -43.20 54.04
N ARG A 140 23.16 -43.50 53.43
CA ARG A 140 24.03 -44.71 53.38
C ARG A 140 23.57 -45.80 52.37
N GLY A 141 24.38 -46.06 51.31
CA GLY A 141 24.29 -47.24 50.43
C GLY A 141 25.17 -47.12 49.15
N SER A 142 26.03 -48.11 48.89
CA SER A 142 27.27 -48.08 48.09
C SER A 142 27.22 -48.13 46.55
N ALA A 143 28.25 -47.48 45.96
CA ALA A 143 29.21 -47.89 44.90
C ALA A 143 28.78 -48.62 43.60
N GLY A 144 29.18 -48.04 42.45
CA GLY A 144 29.31 -48.75 41.16
C GLY A 144 29.68 -47.83 39.99
N SER A 145 30.84 -48.08 39.40
CA SER A 145 31.59 -47.45 38.28
C SER A 145 30.87 -46.78 37.10
N VAL A 146 31.53 -45.73 36.59
CA VAL A 146 31.35 -45.06 35.30
C VAL A 146 31.95 -45.89 34.16
N SER A 147 31.21 -46.05 33.05
CA SER A 147 31.78 -46.22 31.71
C SER A 147 30.76 -45.88 30.62
N GLU A 148 31.13 -44.94 29.75
CA GLU A 148 30.43 -44.51 28.54
C GLU A 148 30.22 -45.65 27.53
N ARG A 149 29.11 -45.60 26.76
CA ARG A 149 29.05 -45.98 25.34
C ARG A 149 27.70 -45.57 24.68
N PRO A 150 27.67 -45.42 23.34
CA PRO A 150 26.83 -44.49 22.60
C PRO A 150 25.47 -45.08 22.16
N PHE A 151 24.45 -44.23 22.09
CA PHE A 151 23.16 -44.58 21.50
C PHE A 151 23.22 -44.47 19.97
N GLY A 152 23.19 -45.63 19.31
CA GLY A 152 22.81 -45.78 17.91
C GLY A 152 21.32 -46.14 17.80
N MET A 153 20.69 -45.54 16.79
CA MET A 153 19.49 -45.96 16.05
C MET A 153 18.46 -46.85 16.76
N MET A 154 17.25 -46.31 16.94
CA MET A 154 16.03 -46.89 16.37
C MET A 154 15.06 -45.76 15.99
N ALA A 155 14.95 -45.51 14.69
CA ALA A 155 13.88 -44.73 14.08
C ALA A 155 12.90 -45.76 13.52
N GLU A 156 11.72 -45.87 14.14
CA GLU A 156 10.54 -46.50 13.55
C GLU A 156 9.44 -45.44 13.48
N ASP A 157 9.35 -44.87 12.27
CA ASP A 157 8.13 -44.78 11.48
C ASP A 157 6.84 -44.33 12.21
N GLN A 158 6.70 -43.01 12.31
CA GLN A 158 5.41 -42.34 12.18
C GLN A 158 5.46 -41.40 10.97
N GLY A 159 5.60 -41.98 9.77
CA GLY A 159 5.23 -41.33 8.53
C GLY A 159 3.71 -41.16 8.47
N LYS A 160 3.19 -40.10 9.09
CA LYS A 160 1.97 -39.45 8.61
C LYS A 160 2.43 -38.35 7.69
N ASP A 161 2.06 -38.49 6.42
CA ASP A 161 2.27 -37.58 5.30
C ASP A 161 2.26 -36.09 5.70
N PHE A 162 3.44 -35.57 6.06
CA PHE A 162 3.73 -34.15 5.91
C PHE A 162 4.06 -33.97 4.43
N ASP A 163 3.07 -33.54 3.65
CA ASP A 163 3.24 -33.14 2.25
C ASP A 163 4.35 -32.08 2.16
N PHE A 164 5.58 -32.53 1.91
CA PHE A 164 6.76 -31.67 1.71
C PHE A 164 6.60 -30.75 0.49
N GLU A 165 5.64 -31.06 -0.40
CA GLU A 165 5.25 -30.25 -1.56
C GLU A 165 4.39 -29.03 -1.18
N ARG A 166 3.87 -28.94 0.05
CA ARG A 166 2.99 -27.84 0.49
C ARG A 166 3.69 -26.72 1.27
N THR A 167 4.92 -26.91 1.71
CA THR A 167 5.68 -25.95 2.55
C THR A 167 6.75 -25.18 1.76
N GLU A 168 6.40 -24.64 0.60
CA GLU A 168 7.23 -23.60 -0.01
C GLU A 168 7.09 -22.28 0.74
N MET A 169 8.22 -21.69 1.13
CA MET A 169 8.25 -20.32 1.68
C MET A 169 7.90 -19.33 0.55
N LYS A 170 6.65 -18.87 0.53
CA LYS A 170 6.14 -17.91 -0.48
C LYS A 170 6.14 -16.45 0.02
N TYR A 171 6.21 -16.27 1.33
CA TYR A 171 6.14 -14.97 1.98
C TYR A 171 7.33 -14.77 2.91
N ASP A 172 7.55 -13.53 3.31
CA ASP A 172 8.53 -13.19 4.32
C ASP A 172 8.09 -13.67 5.72
N SER A 173 8.97 -13.60 6.70
CA SER A 173 8.71 -14.02 8.09
C SER A 173 7.51 -13.33 8.73
N THR A 174 7.17 -12.10 8.32
CA THR A 174 6.01 -11.36 8.85
C THR A 174 4.70 -11.63 8.08
N GLY A 175 4.78 -12.22 6.89
CA GLY A 175 3.63 -12.45 6.00
C GLY A 175 3.15 -11.18 5.24
N MET A 176 3.94 -10.10 5.23
CA MET A 176 3.56 -8.80 4.66
C MET A 176 3.96 -8.64 3.19
N PHE A 177 4.94 -9.41 2.72
CA PHE A 177 5.49 -9.31 1.37
C PHE A 177 5.71 -10.70 0.75
N HIS A 178 5.64 -10.76 -0.58
CA HIS A 178 6.05 -11.94 -1.33
C HIS A 178 7.56 -12.08 -1.28
N TRP A 179 8.01 -13.31 -1.07
CA TRP A 179 9.41 -13.65 -0.92
C TRP A 179 9.81 -14.75 -1.91
N CYS A 180 11.05 -14.70 -2.36
CA CYS A 180 11.68 -15.80 -3.07
C CYS A 180 13.09 -16.06 -2.53
N PRO A 181 13.63 -17.28 -2.77
CA PRO A 181 15.04 -17.57 -2.53
C PRO A 181 15.94 -16.53 -3.21
N ALA A 182 17.12 -16.29 -2.64
CA ALA A 182 18.07 -15.33 -3.20
C ALA A 182 18.48 -15.74 -4.61
N ARG A 183 18.20 -14.88 -5.59
CA ARG A 183 18.58 -15.09 -6.99
C ARG A 183 19.89 -14.39 -7.30
N SER A 184 20.72 -14.99 -8.15
CA SER A 184 21.89 -14.29 -8.66
C SER A 184 21.45 -13.15 -9.57
N ILE A 185 22.26 -12.08 -9.66
CA ILE A 185 21.95 -10.99 -10.58
C ILE A 185 22.02 -11.44 -12.04
N GLU A 186 22.93 -12.37 -12.35
CA GLU A 186 23.13 -12.91 -13.69
C GLU A 186 21.88 -13.61 -14.23
N ASP A 187 21.13 -14.33 -13.38
CA ASP A 187 19.87 -14.97 -13.77
C ASP A 187 18.76 -13.97 -14.11
N CYS A 188 18.90 -12.72 -13.67
CA CYS A 188 17.89 -11.68 -13.87
C CYS A 188 18.27 -10.68 -14.97
N ILE A 189 19.51 -10.72 -15.47
CA ILE A 189 19.96 -9.88 -16.57
C ILE A 189 19.43 -10.46 -17.88
N LEU A 190 18.79 -9.61 -18.66
CA LEU A 190 18.30 -9.90 -20.00
C LEU A 190 19.12 -9.11 -21.01
N ASP A 191 19.49 -9.77 -22.10
CA ASP A 191 19.94 -9.11 -23.31
C ASP A 191 18.75 -8.52 -24.07
N ARG A 192 19.00 -7.54 -24.95
CA ARG A 192 17.96 -6.92 -25.78
C ARG A 192 17.10 -7.94 -26.54
N ASN A 193 17.71 -8.98 -27.10
CA ASN A 193 16.99 -10.02 -27.83
C ASN A 193 16.14 -10.90 -26.90
N GLN A 194 16.64 -11.23 -25.71
CA GLN A 194 15.90 -12.00 -24.72
C GLN A 194 14.70 -11.20 -24.17
N ALA A 195 14.90 -9.90 -23.92
CA ALA A 195 13.82 -8.99 -23.55
C ALA A 195 12.74 -8.93 -24.64
N ALA A 196 13.13 -8.78 -25.91
CA ALA A 196 12.18 -8.76 -27.03
C ALA A 196 11.42 -10.08 -27.24
N MET A 197 12.04 -11.22 -26.93
CA MET A 197 11.36 -12.53 -26.95
C MET A 197 10.43 -12.74 -25.75
N THR A 198 10.63 -11.99 -24.67
CA THR A 198 9.79 -12.07 -23.47
C THR A 198 8.54 -11.22 -23.67
N VAL A 199 7.36 -11.85 -23.70
CA VAL A 199 6.09 -11.13 -23.84
C VAL A 199 5.76 -10.41 -22.53
N LEU A 200 6.16 -9.15 -22.45
CA LEU A 200 5.90 -8.27 -21.31
C LEU A 200 4.66 -7.40 -21.57
N ASN A 201 3.61 -7.57 -20.77
CA ASN A 201 2.38 -6.78 -20.85
C ASN A 201 1.89 -6.45 -19.42
N GLY A 202 1.47 -5.21 -19.19
CA GLY A 202 1.01 -4.76 -17.87
C GLY A 202 2.11 -4.90 -16.82
N HIS A 203 3.29 -4.38 -17.14
CA HIS A 203 4.49 -4.44 -16.32
C HIS A 203 4.97 -3.01 -15.97
N VAL A 204 5.89 -2.88 -15.02
CA VAL A 204 6.50 -1.60 -14.65
C VAL A 204 7.90 -1.54 -15.27
N VAL A 205 8.18 -0.46 -16.00
CA VAL A 205 9.52 -0.16 -16.53
C VAL A 205 10.16 0.87 -15.60
N LEU A 206 11.33 0.56 -15.05
CA LEU A 206 12.12 1.48 -14.25
C LEU A 206 13.34 1.95 -15.06
N CYS A 207 13.28 3.17 -15.54
CA CYS A 207 14.38 3.86 -16.21
C CYS A 207 15.30 4.49 -15.15
N LEU A 208 16.49 3.92 -14.97
CA LEU A 208 17.44 4.33 -13.95
C LEU A 208 18.66 5.02 -14.55
N PHE A 209 18.86 6.28 -14.20
CA PHE A 209 20.06 7.04 -14.51
C PHE A 209 21.06 6.96 -13.35
N ALA A 210 22.07 6.11 -13.48
CA ALA A 210 23.08 5.93 -12.46
C ALA A 210 24.43 5.54 -13.08
N ASP A 211 25.50 6.10 -12.53
CA ASP A 211 26.86 5.68 -12.80
C ASP A 211 27.31 4.66 -11.75
N LYS A 212 28.39 3.93 -12.02
CA LYS A 212 28.92 2.90 -11.10
C LYS A 212 29.14 3.42 -9.69
N ASP A 213 29.60 4.67 -9.56
CA ASP A 213 29.98 5.30 -8.30
C ASP A 213 28.88 6.21 -7.72
N SER A 214 27.71 6.29 -8.36
CA SER A 214 26.58 7.07 -7.86
C SER A 214 26.11 6.58 -6.48
N PRO A 215 25.52 7.46 -5.65
CA PRO A 215 24.89 7.08 -4.39
C PRO A 215 23.74 6.10 -4.60
N LEU A 216 23.49 5.25 -3.60
CA LEU A 216 22.38 4.28 -3.65
C LEU A 216 21.07 5.00 -3.39
N ILE A 217 20.09 4.83 -4.27
CA ILE A 217 18.71 5.32 -4.08
C ILE A 217 18.00 4.42 -3.07
N GLY A 218 18.25 3.10 -3.15
CA GLY A 218 17.51 2.10 -2.39
C GLY A 218 16.23 1.69 -3.11
N LEU A 219 16.36 1.12 -4.31
CA LEU A 219 15.26 0.64 -5.16
C LEU A 219 14.34 -0.36 -4.47
N ARG A 220 14.80 -0.99 -3.39
CA ARG A 220 13.98 -1.79 -2.49
C ARG A 220 12.72 -1.06 -2.03
N ASN A 221 12.80 0.24 -1.74
CA ASN A 221 11.65 1.03 -1.28
C ASN A 221 10.59 1.23 -2.38
N LEU A 222 10.97 1.12 -3.65
CA LEU A 222 10.04 1.14 -4.78
C LEU A 222 9.44 -0.25 -5.05
N VAL A 223 10.28 -1.30 -5.03
CA VAL A 223 9.83 -2.65 -5.42
C VAL A 223 9.05 -3.34 -4.30
N MET A 224 9.38 -3.10 -3.03
CA MET A 224 8.74 -3.79 -1.91
C MET A 224 7.22 -3.53 -1.82
N PRO A 225 6.71 -2.29 -1.94
CA PRO A 225 5.26 -2.05 -1.98
C PRO A 225 4.55 -2.75 -3.14
N LEU A 226 5.21 -2.86 -4.30
CA LEU A 226 4.72 -3.59 -5.48
C LEU A 226 4.73 -5.11 -5.30
N ARG A 227 5.22 -5.60 -4.16
CA ARG A 227 5.28 -7.03 -3.78
C ARG A 227 4.54 -7.32 -2.48
N ALA A 228 3.71 -6.39 -2.01
CA ALA A 228 2.88 -6.58 -0.83
C ALA A 228 1.99 -7.84 -0.96
N SER A 229 1.76 -8.52 0.16
CA SER A 229 1.06 -9.81 0.24
C SER A 229 -0.47 -9.71 0.08
N ASN A 230 -1.00 -8.48 0.03
CA ASN A 230 -2.38 -8.14 -0.31
C ASN A 230 -2.66 -8.14 -1.82
N PHE A 231 -1.70 -8.55 -2.64
CA PHE A 231 -1.90 -8.92 -4.04
C PHE A 231 -1.76 -10.43 -4.19
N HIS A 232 -2.42 -11.01 -5.19
CA HIS A 232 -2.12 -12.38 -5.56
C HIS A 232 -0.85 -12.44 -6.42
N TYR A 233 -0.15 -13.57 -6.39
CA TYR A 233 1.10 -13.74 -7.14
C TYR A 233 0.93 -13.45 -8.65
N HIS A 234 -0.22 -13.83 -9.24
CA HIS A 234 -0.51 -13.57 -10.66
C HIS A 234 -0.82 -12.09 -10.95
N GLU A 235 -1.34 -11.33 -9.99
CA GLU A 235 -1.60 -9.88 -10.09
C GLU A 235 -0.32 -9.05 -10.01
N LEU A 236 0.76 -9.60 -9.42
CA LEU A 236 2.03 -8.91 -9.28
C LEU A 236 2.59 -8.48 -10.63
N LYS A 237 2.82 -7.18 -10.77
CA LYS A 237 3.43 -6.54 -11.93
C LYS A 237 4.91 -6.89 -12.03
N HIS A 238 5.34 -7.39 -13.18
CA HIS A 238 6.77 -7.60 -13.44
C HIS A 238 7.50 -6.26 -13.47
N VAL A 239 8.67 -6.17 -12.83
CA VAL A 239 9.47 -4.93 -12.82
C VAL A 239 10.69 -5.15 -13.69
N VAL A 240 10.83 -4.34 -14.74
CA VAL A 240 12.00 -4.37 -15.64
C VAL A 240 12.82 -3.11 -15.41
N ILE A 241 14.04 -3.28 -14.91
CA ILE A 241 14.96 -2.18 -14.63
C ILE A 241 15.87 -1.99 -15.84
N VAL A 242 15.86 -0.80 -16.43
CA VAL A 242 16.74 -0.42 -17.55
C VAL A 242 17.78 0.55 -17.02
N GLY A 243 19.05 0.14 -17.00
CA GLY A 243 20.13 0.98 -16.50
C GLY A 243 21.47 0.26 -16.40
N ASN A 244 22.41 0.89 -15.69
CA ASN A 244 23.77 0.37 -15.54
C ASN A 244 23.82 -0.83 -14.57
N VAL A 245 24.28 -1.97 -15.08
CA VAL A 245 24.40 -3.22 -14.30
C VAL A 245 25.39 -3.08 -13.14
N ASP A 246 26.47 -2.33 -13.30
CA ASP A 246 27.48 -2.16 -12.24
C ASP A 246 26.90 -1.44 -11.01
N TYR A 247 26.03 -0.45 -11.24
CA TYR A 247 25.28 0.18 -10.16
C TYR A 247 24.32 -0.81 -9.51
N LEU A 248 23.55 -1.55 -10.32
CA LEU A 248 22.56 -2.51 -9.83
C LEU A 248 23.20 -3.66 -9.04
N ARG A 249 24.43 -4.08 -9.35
CA ARG A 249 25.18 -5.07 -8.56
C ARG A 249 25.34 -4.64 -7.10
N ARG A 250 25.46 -3.33 -6.81
CA ARG A 250 25.57 -2.80 -5.44
C ARG A 250 24.23 -2.83 -4.71
N GLU A 251 23.12 -2.60 -5.41
CA GLU A 251 21.77 -2.64 -4.83
C GLU A 251 21.14 -4.04 -4.79
N TRP A 252 21.64 -4.98 -5.58
CA TRP A 252 21.00 -6.29 -5.79
C TRP A 252 20.79 -7.09 -4.51
N LYS A 253 21.71 -6.96 -3.54
CA LYS A 253 21.58 -7.61 -2.22
C LYS A 253 20.25 -7.28 -1.53
N MET A 254 19.69 -6.10 -1.79
CA MET A 254 18.42 -5.64 -1.22
C MET A 254 17.19 -6.07 -2.04
N LEU A 255 17.37 -6.55 -3.27
CA LEU A 255 16.32 -6.92 -4.23
C LEU A 255 16.22 -8.43 -4.50
N GLN A 256 17.30 -9.19 -4.26
CA GLN A 256 17.44 -10.60 -4.64
C GLN A 256 16.33 -11.54 -4.12
N ASN A 257 15.64 -11.14 -3.03
CA ASN A 257 14.58 -11.90 -2.38
C ASN A 257 13.17 -11.53 -2.85
N LEU A 258 13.04 -10.64 -3.83
CA LEU A 258 11.77 -10.20 -4.38
C LEU A 258 11.52 -10.86 -5.76
N PRO A 259 10.31 -11.39 -6.02
CA PRO A 259 10.03 -12.10 -7.27
C PRO A 259 9.77 -11.14 -8.44
N LYS A 260 9.78 -11.67 -9.67
CA LYS A 260 9.38 -10.94 -10.91
C LYS A 260 10.15 -9.63 -11.15
N ILE A 261 11.47 -9.69 -11.00
CA ILE A 261 12.39 -8.59 -11.33
C ILE A 261 13.30 -9.07 -12.45
N SER A 262 13.46 -8.25 -13.48
CA SER A 262 14.43 -8.41 -14.56
C SER A 262 15.21 -7.12 -14.78
N ILE A 263 16.43 -7.25 -15.27
CA ILE A 263 17.34 -6.13 -15.54
C ILE A 263 17.71 -6.17 -17.01
N LEU A 264 17.49 -5.08 -17.74
CA LEU A 264 18.02 -4.89 -19.08
C LEU A 264 19.32 -4.09 -18.98
N SER A 265 20.42 -4.69 -19.42
CA SER A 265 21.71 -3.99 -19.53
C SER A 265 21.65 -3.01 -20.71
N GLY A 266 21.40 -1.73 -20.42
CA GLY A 266 21.19 -0.72 -21.44
C GLY A 266 21.03 0.68 -20.86
N THR A 267 20.67 1.64 -21.71
CA THR A 267 20.41 3.02 -21.31
C THR A 267 18.97 3.41 -21.58
N PRO A 268 18.27 4.08 -20.65
CA PRO A 268 16.91 4.55 -20.89
C PRO A 268 16.78 5.55 -22.06
N LEU A 269 17.87 6.17 -22.51
CA LEU A 269 17.85 7.07 -23.68
C LEU A 269 17.81 6.30 -25.02
N SER A 270 18.15 5.01 -25.01
CA SER A 270 18.17 4.16 -26.19
C SER A 270 16.75 3.68 -26.52
N ARG A 271 16.19 4.21 -27.61
CA ARG A 271 14.87 3.77 -28.12
C ARG A 271 14.83 2.28 -28.43
N ALA A 272 15.96 1.67 -28.79
CA ALA A 272 16.03 0.23 -29.06
C ALA A 272 15.80 -0.59 -27.78
N ASP A 273 16.35 -0.14 -26.64
CA ASP A 273 16.17 -0.81 -25.35
C ASP A 273 14.74 -0.63 -24.84
N LEU A 274 14.17 0.58 -24.97
CA LEU A 274 12.78 0.87 -24.62
C LEU A 274 11.76 0.08 -25.47
N ARG A 275 12.06 -0.14 -26.76
CA ARG A 275 11.23 -1.01 -27.62
C ARG A 275 11.36 -2.48 -27.23
N ALA A 276 12.56 -2.94 -26.89
CA ALA A 276 12.78 -4.34 -26.50
C ALA A 276 12.03 -4.73 -25.22
N VAL A 277 11.77 -3.78 -24.31
CA VAL A 277 10.94 -4.01 -23.11
C VAL A 277 9.45 -3.82 -23.34
N ASN A 278 9.02 -3.48 -24.56
CA ASN A 278 7.63 -3.17 -24.90
C ASN A 278 7.05 -2.06 -24.00
N ILE A 279 7.73 -0.92 -23.92
CA ILE A 279 7.31 0.22 -23.09
C ILE A 279 5.87 0.71 -23.40
N ASN A 280 5.38 0.52 -24.63
CA ASN A 280 4.01 0.85 -25.02
C ASN A 280 2.92 0.00 -24.34
N LEU A 281 3.31 -1.15 -23.76
CA LEU A 281 2.43 -2.08 -23.03
C LEU A 281 2.65 -2.02 -21.51
N CYS A 282 3.46 -1.09 -21.01
CA CYS A 282 3.70 -0.93 -19.58
C CYS A 282 2.48 -0.30 -18.86
N ASP A 283 2.33 -0.61 -17.58
CA ASP A 283 1.36 0.07 -16.71
C ASP A 283 1.88 1.40 -16.17
N MET A 284 3.20 1.50 -16.02
CA MET A 284 3.88 2.71 -15.59
C MET A 284 5.35 2.64 -15.99
N CYS A 285 5.88 3.73 -16.52
CA CYS A 285 7.30 3.98 -16.69
C CYS A 285 7.78 4.95 -15.58
N VAL A 286 8.65 4.48 -14.70
CA VAL A 286 9.23 5.28 -13.62
C VAL A 286 10.62 5.73 -14.04
N ILE A 287 10.89 7.03 -13.99
CA ILE A 287 12.20 7.61 -14.33
C ILE A 287 12.83 8.17 -13.06
N LEU A 288 13.98 7.60 -12.67
CA LEU A 288 14.74 8.01 -11.47
C LEU A 288 16.18 8.37 -11.85
N SER A 289 16.78 9.30 -11.09
CA SER A 289 18.18 9.68 -11.23
C SER A 289 18.93 9.52 -9.91
N ALA A 290 19.97 8.68 -9.92
CA ALA A 290 20.91 8.54 -8.80
C ALA A 290 22.10 9.51 -8.90
N LYS A 291 22.18 10.28 -9.99
CA LYS A 291 23.34 11.16 -10.22
C LYS A 291 23.28 12.36 -9.30
N ILE A 292 24.43 12.69 -8.72
CA ILE A 292 24.56 13.90 -7.92
C ILE A 292 24.56 15.08 -8.90
N PRO A 293 23.62 16.03 -8.77
CA PRO A 293 23.59 17.19 -9.64
C PRO A 293 24.87 18.00 -9.49
N SER A 294 25.42 18.47 -10.60
CA SER A 294 26.56 19.38 -10.59
C SER A 294 26.17 20.70 -9.92
N SER A 295 26.96 21.17 -8.97
CA SER A 295 26.67 22.40 -8.21
C SER A 295 26.73 23.68 -9.06
N GLU A 296 27.25 23.62 -10.28
CA GLU A 296 27.47 24.78 -11.14
C GLU A 296 26.16 25.31 -11.74
N ASP A 297 25.18 24.43 -12.02
CA ASP A 297 23.89 24.82 -12.56
C ASP A 297 22.77 23.87 -12.08
N PRO A 298 21.90 24.33 -11.15
CA PRO A 298 20.81 23.51 -10.63
C PRO A 298 19.74 23.20 -11.68
N THR A 299 19.65 23.98 -12.77
CA THR A 299 18.69 23.70 -13.85
C THR A 299 19.06 22.43 -14.62
N LEU A 300 20.34 22.10 -14.69
CA LEU A 300 20.86 20.92 -15.39
C LEU A 300 20.78 19.62 -14.57
N ALA A 301 20.32 19.69 -13.32
CA ALA A 301 20.18 18.54 -12.43
C ALA A 301 19.33 17.42 -13.05
N ASP A 302 18.20 17.79 -13.67
CA ASP A 302 17.17 16.85 -14.14
C ASP A 302 17.27 16.55 -15.65
N LYS A 303 18.36 16.95 -16.31
CA LYS A 303 18.49 16.89 -17.77
C LYS A 303 18.23 15.49 -18.34
N GLU A 304 18.74 14.44 -17.69
CA GLU A 304 18.60 13.07 -18.18
C GLU A 304 17.16 12.56 -18.01
N ALA A 305 16.52 12.91 -16.89
CA ALA A 305 15.15 12.52 -16.59
C ALA A 305 14.16 13.17 -17.57
N ILE A 306 14.32 14.47 -17.83
CA ILE A 306 13.51 15.23 -18.80
C ILE A 306 13.73 14.70 -20.22
N LEU A 307 14.98 14.53 -20.64
CA LEU A 307 15.30 14.00 -21.97
C LEU A 307 14.72 12.60 -22.19
N ALA A 308 14.73 11.74 -21.15
CA ALA A 308 14.12 10.43 -21.23
C ALA A 308 12.59 10.50 -21.38
N SER A 309 11.93 11.36 -20.60
CA SER A 309 10.48 11.58 -20.68
C SER A 309 10.07 12.09 -22.06
N LEU A 310 10.74 13.11 -22.58
CA LEU A 310 10.50 13.64 -23.92
C LEU A 310 10.81 12.62 -25.02
N ASN A 311 11.87 11.83 -24.85
CA ASN A 311 12.22 10.77 -25.79
C ASN A 311 11.11 9.72 -25.88
N ILE A 312 10.58 9.27 -24.74
CA ILE A 312 9.45 8.31 -24.69
C ILE A 312 8.20 8.92 -25.33
N LYS A 313 7.85 10.16 -24.98
CA LYS A 313 6.68 10.86 -25.57
C LYS A 313 6.78 10.98 -27.09
N ALA A 314 8.00 11.18 -27.62
CA ALA A 314 8.27 11.29 -29.05
C ALA A 314 8.35 9.94 -29.80
N MET A 315 8.24 8.80 -29.12
CA MET A 315 8.22 7.49 -29.77
C MET A 315 6.88 7.22 -30.46
N THR A 316 6.93 6.47 -31.55
CA THR A 316 5.77 5.87 -32.20
C THR A 316 5.94 4.36 -32.26
N PHE A 317 4.82 3.66 -32.16
CA PHE A 317 4.72 2.20 -32.15
C PHE A 317 3.78 1.76 -33.27
N ASP A 318 4.20 0.75 -34.03
CA ASP A 318 3.38 0.20 -35.09
C ASP A 318 2.36 -0.79 -34.50
N ASP A 319 1.08 -0.62 -34.85
CA ASP A 319 -0.04 -1.46 -34.38
C ASP A 319 -0.05 -2.89 -34.96
N THR A 320 0.99 -3.27 -35.72
CA THR A 320 1.08 -4.56 -36.41
C THR A 320 1.14 -5.78 -35.48
N ILE A 321 1.38 -5.58 -34.18
CA ILE A 321 1.34 -6.66 -33.17
C ILE A 321 -0.09 -7.03 -32.74
N GLY A 322 -1.10 -6.20 -33.04
CA GLY A 322 -2.51 -6.47 -32.71
C GLY A 322 -3.35 -7.14 -33.81
N VAL A 323 -2.78 -7.39 -35.00
CA VAL A 323 -3.54 -7.78 -36.22
C VAL A 323 -3.06 -9.11 -36.81
N LEU A 324 -2.77 -10.11 -35.96
CA LEU A 324 -2.45 -11.47 -36.44
C LEU A 324 -3.55 -12.51 -36.18
N THR A 325 -4.80 -12.09 -35.89
CA THR A 325 -5.96 -13.01 -35.82
C THR A 325 -7.22 -12.54 -36.56
N GLN A 326 -7.12 -11.50 -37.41
CA GLN A 326 -8.16 -11.20 -38.39
C GLN A 326 -7.60 -11.36 -39.80
N HIS A 327 -7.44 -12.62 -40.22
CA HIS A 327 -7.47 -12.93 -41.65
C HIS A 327 -8.90 -13.32 -42.02
N GLU A 328 -9.44 -12.59 -42.99
CA GLU A 328 -10.78 -12.74 -43.53
C GLU A 328 -11.02 -14.15 -44.10
N SER A 329 -12.02 -14.84 -43.56
CA SER A 329 -12.80 -15.85 -44.30
C SER A 329 -14.19 -15.90 -43.69
N GLY A 330 -15.19 -15.55 -44.50
CA GLY A 330 -16.55 -15.29 -44.06
C GLY A 330 -17.37 -16.52 -43.64
N ARG A 331 -18.53 -16.21 -43.04
CA ARG A 331 -19.71 -17.04 -42.76
C ARG A 331 -19.52 -18.35 -41.99
N ASP A 332 -20.50 -18.55 -41.11
CA ASP A 332 -20.80 -19.73 -40.29
C ASP A 332 -20.07 -19.88 -38.95
N GLY A 333 -20.89 -20.18 -37.95
CA GLY A 333 -20.54 -20.15 -36.53
C GLY A 333 -19.67 -21.31 -36.07
N MET A 334 -19.30 -21.19 -34.79
CA MET A 334 -18.53 -22.13 -33.96
C MET A 334 -17.02 -22.16 -34.24
N SER A 335 -16.29 -21.41 -33.40
CA SER A 335 -14.88 -21.71 -33.13
C SER A 335 -14.77 -23.06 -32.40
N PRO A 336 -13.96 -24.02 -32.88
CA PRO A 336 -13.70 -25.26 -32.15
C PRO A 336 -12.62 -25.01 -31.08
N LEU A 337 -12.89 -25.52 -29.87
CA LEU A 337 -11.97 -25.62 -28.72
C LEU A 337 -11.41 -24.30 -28.12
N GLY A 338 -12.10 -23.80 -27.10
CA GLY A 338 -11.55 -23.76 -25.72
C GLY A 338 -10.26 -22.99 -25.44
N SER A 339 -9.89 -21.99 -26.22
CA SER A 339 -8.76 -21.10 -25.88
C SER A 339 -9.24 -19.97 -24.97
N PRO A 340 -8.59 -19.68 -23.82
CA PRO A 340 -8.99 -18.57 -22.98
C PRO A 340 -8.81 -17.27 -23.77
N ILE A 341 -9.85 -16.44 -23.78
CA ILE A 341 -9.81 -15.10 -24.37
C ILE A 341 -8.84 -14.28 -23.53
N VAL A 342 -7.56 -14.27 -23.93
CA VAL A 342 -6.59 -13.29 -23.44
C VAL A 342 -7.02 -11.97 -24.05
N LEU A 343 -7.60 -11.09 -23.23
CA LEU A 343 -7.89 -9.71 -23.60
C LEU A 343 -6.53 -9.01 -23.83
N GLN A 344 -5.97 -9.14 -25.03
CA GLN A 344 -4.73 -8.48 -25.42
C GLN A 344 -4.97 -6.98 -25.35
N ARG A 345 -4.44 -6.35 -24.30
CA ARG A 345 -4.44 -4.91 -24.12
C ARG A 345 -3.87 -4.25 -25.38
N ARG A 346 -4.64 -3.35 -25.99
CA ARG A 346 -4.12 -2.48 -27.06
C ARG A 346 -3.04 -1.59 -26.44
N GLY A 347 -1.81 -1.74 -26.91
CA GLY A 347 -0.70 -0.89 -26.49
C GLY A 347 -0.91 0.54 -26.95
N SER A 348 -0.13 1.45 -26.39
CA SER A 348 -0.14 2.82 -26.86
C SER A 348 0.50 2.91 -28.26
N VAL A 349 -0.24 3.43 -29.24
CA VAL A 349 0.28 3.72 -30.59
C VAL A 349 1.29 4.87 -30.55
N TYR A 350 1.00 5.86 -29.69
CA TYR A 350 1.80 7.07 -29.52
C TYR A 350 2.49 7.06 -28.16
N GLY A 351 3.76 7.47 -28.14
CA GLY A 351 4.53 7.63 -26.91
C GLY A 351 3.90 8.58 -25.90
N THR A 352 3.15 9.57 -26.37
CA THR A 352 2.43 10.54 -25.53
C THR A 352 1.43 9.93 -24.57
N ASN A 353 0.87 8.75 -24.87
CA ASN A 353 -0.10 8.08 -24.00
C ASN A 353 0.53 6.99 -23.12
N VAL A 354 1.86 6.84 -23.18
CA VAL A 354 2.59 5.96 -22.24
C VAL A 354 2.53 6.59 -20.85
N PRO A 355 2.00 5.89 -19.84
CA PRO A 355 1.95 6.41 -18.47
C PRO A 355 3.37 6.47 -17.91
N LEU A 356 3.80 7.67 -17.53
CA LEU A 356 5.13 7.93 -16.99
C LEU A 356 5.06 8.77 -15.72
N ILE A 357 6.01 8.54 -14.83
CA ILE A 357 6.28 9.36 -13.66
C ILE A 357 7.77 9.68 -13.59
N THR A 358 8.10 10.95 -13.51
CA THR A 358 9.47 11.46 -13.52
C THR A 358 9.79 12.10 -12.18
N GLU A 359 10.83 11.61 -11.51
CA GLU A 359 11.40 12.27 -10.32
C GLU A 359 12.14 13.55 -10.75
N LEU A 360 11.90 14.65 -10.05
CA LEU A 360 12.58 15.93 -10.25
C LEU A 360 13.24 16.39 -8.95
N VAL A 361 14.47 16.90 -9.07
CA VAL A 361 15.20 17.55 -7.99
C VAL A 361 14.80 19.02 -7.89
N ASN A 362 14.65 19.70 -9.03
CA ASN A 362 14.29 21.11 -9.06
C ASN A 362 12.84 21.31 -9.54
N ASP A 363 12.06 22.05 -8.76
CA ASP A 363 10.64 22.29 -9.01
C ASP A 363 10.41 23.08 -10.31
N THR A 364 11.27 24.04 -10.63
CA THR A 364 11.12 24.89 -11.83
C THR A 364 11.31 24.10 -13.13
N ASN A 365 11.90 22.92 -13.06
CA ASN A 365 12.13 22.07 -14.23
C ASN A 365 10.88 21.32 -14.69
N VAL A 366 9.80 21.34 -13.89
CA VAL A 366 8.54 20.65 -14.20
C VAL A 366 7.91 21.13 -15.53
N GLN A 367 8.09 22.41 -15.87
CA GLN A 367 7.58 23.02 -17.11
C GLN A 367 8.11 22.32 -18.37
N PHE A 368 9.30 21.71 -18.31
CA PHE A 368 9.90 21.06 -19.48
C PHE A 368 9.29 19.69 -19.82
N LEU A 369 8.39 19.16 -18.99
CA LEU A 369 7.81 17.84 -19.20
C LEU A 369 6.67 17.86 -20.22
N ASP A 370 5.83 18.89 -20.23
CA ASP A 370 4.67 19.01 -21.11
C ASP A 370 4.79 20.26 -21.99
N GLN A 371 4.66 20.09 -23.30
CA GLN A 371 4.84 21.19 -24.28
C GLN A 371 3.54 21.95 -24.57
N ASP A 372 2.41 21.44 -24.06
CA ASP A 372 1.05 21.95 -24.25
C ASP A 372 0.52 22.67 -23.00
N ASP A 373 1.38 22.97 -22.02
CA ASP A 373 1.04 23.75 -20.83
C ASP A 373 1.33 25.26 -21.06
N ASP A 374 0.60 26.13 -20.36
CA ASP A 374 0.87 27.56 -20.37
C ASP A 374 1.97 27.85 -19.33
N ASP A 375 3.23 27.75 -19.77
CA ASP A 375 4.41 27.88 -18.90
C ASP A 375 4.54 29.29 -18.27
N ASP A 376 4.14 29.44 -17.01
CA ASP A 376 4.45 30.60 -16.16
C ASP A 376 5.43 30.19 -15.04
N PRO A 377 6.67 30.73 -15.03
CA PRO A 377 7.69 30.37 -14.04
C PRO A 377 7.31 30.74 -12.60
N ASP A 378 6.34 31.63 -12.41
CA ASP A 378 5.85 32.02 -11.08
C ASP A 378 4.77 31.05 -10.53
N THR A 379 4.37 30.05 -11.31
CA THR A 379 3.38 29.04 -10.89
C THR A 379 3.98 28.05 -9.90
N GLU A 380 3.33 27.92 -8.75
CA GLU A 380 3.72 26.93 -7.74
C GLU A 380 3.58 25.49 -8.28
N LEU A 381 4.48 24.59 -7.89
CA LEU A 381 4.56 23.22 -8.41
C LEU A 381 3.21 22.48 -8.41
N TYR A 382 2.40 22.63 -7.35
CA TYR A 382 1.14 21.89 -7.23
C TYR A 382 0.02 22.37 -8.16
N LEU A 383 0.17 23.55 -8.77
CA LEU A 383 -0.75 24.10 -9.77
C LEU A 383 -0.34 23.74 -11.20
N THR A 384 0.90 23.26 -11.40
CA THR A 384 1.40 22.88 -12.72
C THR A 384 0.70 21.62 -13.24
N GLN A 385 0.50 21.55 -14.57
CA GLN A 385 -0.19 20.43 -15.18
C GLN A 385 0.51 19.08 -14.97
N PRO A 386 1.84 18.95 -15.12
CA PRO A 386 2.50 17.65 -14.99
C PRO A 386 2.36 17.06 -13.58
N PHE A 387 2.34 17.92 -12.56
CA PHE A 387 2.11 17.53 -11.17
C PHE A 387 0.65 17.12 -10.93
N ALA A 388 -0.31 17.95 -11.34
CA ALA A 388 -1.75 17.66 -11.18
C ALA A 388 -2.19 16.38 -11.90
N CYS A 389 -1.52 16.02 -13.01
CA CYS A 389 -1.75 14.80 -13.75
C CYS A 389 -1.06 13.55 -13.15
N GLY A 390 -0.13 13.74 -12.20
CA GLY A 390 0.66 12.67 -11.58
C GLY A 390 1.81 12.15 -12.45
N THR A 391 2.31 12.97 -13.39
CA THR A 391 3.44 12.62 -14.28
C THR A 391 4.80 13.12 -13.78
N ALA A 392 4.79 14.06 -12.84
CA ALA A 392 5.97 14.60 -12.18
C ALA A 392 5.86 14.41 -10.67
N PHE A 393 6.98 14.11 -10.03
CA PHE A 393 7.09 14.05 -8.58
C PHE A 393 8.39 14.72 -8.13
N ALA A 394 8.28 15.86 -7.43
CA ALA A 394 9.44 16.55 -6.90
C ALA A 394 9.65 16.20 -5.42
N VAL A 395 10.91 16.19 -4.97
CA VAL A 395 11.26 15.85 -3.59
C VAL A 395 10.77 16.92 -2.59
N SER A 396 10.68 18.18 -3.02
CA SER A 396 10.26 19.33 -2.19
C SER A 396 8.90 19.15 -1.52
N VAL A 397 7.98 18.41 -2.15
CA VAL A 397 6.64 18.17 -1.59
C VAL A 397 6.69 17.41 -0.26
N LEU A 398 7.78 16.66 -0.01
CA LEU A 398 7.98 15.89 1.21
C LEU A 398 8.36 16.77 2.40
N ASP A 399 8.84 18.00 2.19
CA ASP A 399 9.17 18.92 3.29
C ASP A 399 7.93 19.26 4.14
N SER A 400 6.75 19.29 3.50
CA SER A 400 5.47 19.47 4.19
C SER A 400 5.14 18.33 5.17
N LEU A 401 5.68 17.11 4.96
CA LEU A 401 5.47 15.99 5.89
C LEU A 401 6.13 16.22 7.24
N MET A 402 7.25 16.98 7.30
CA MET A 402 7.90 17.30 8.57
C MET A 402 6.96 18.09 9.49
N SER A 403 6.29 19.10 8.93
CA SER A 403 5.30 19.88 9.67
C SER A 403 4.09 19.02 10.07
N THR A 404 3.62 18.16 9.18
CA THR A 404 2.48 17.27 9.42
C THR A 404 2.77 16.29 10.56
N THR A 405 3.98 15.73 10.59
CA THR A 405 4.43 14.78 11.63
C THR A 405 4.57 15.46 12.99
N TYR A 406 4.99 16.72 13.02
CA TYR A 406 5.08 17.50 14.26
C TYR A 406 3.70 17.73 14.90
N PHE A 407 2.70 18.11 14.11
CA PHE A 407 1.34 18.33 14.64
C PHE A 407 0.58 17.03 14.89
N ASN A 408 0.87 15.98 14.12
CA ASN A 408 0.19 14.71 14.23
C ASN A 408 1.16 13.54 14.00
N ALA A 409 1.66 12.98 15.10
CA ALA A 409 2.57 11.83 15.07
C ALA A 409 1.97 10.62 14.34
N ASN A 410 0.65 10.42 14.43
CA ASN A 410 -0.03 9.27 13.83
C ASN A 410 -0.23 9.41 12.31
N ALA A 411 -0.17 10.63 11.77
CA ALA A 411 -0.34 10.87 10.34
C ALA A 411 0.78 10.23 9.51
N LEU A 412 2.03 10.30 9.97
CA LEU A 412 3.16 9.67 9.30
C LEU A 412 3.03 8.14 9.31
N THR A 413 2.61 7.57 10.44
CA THR A 413 2.35 6.13 10.57
C THR A 413 1.26 5.65 9.61
N LEU A 414 0.19 6.45 9.43
CA LEU A 414 -0.86 6.17 8.45
C LEU A 414 -0.33 6.20 7.02
N ILE A 415 0.39 7.28 6.64
CA ILE A 415 0.96 7.43 5.29
C ILE A 415 1.93 6.29 4.99
N ARG A 416 2.81 5.97 5.95
CA ARG A 416 3.75 4.86 5.82
C ARG A 416 3.03 3.53 5.62
N SER A 417 1.99 3.26 6.40
CA SER A 417 1.20 2.03 6.28
C SER A 417 0.50 1.91 4.93
N LEU A 418 -0.02 3.04 4.42
CA LEU A 418 -0.71 3.11 3.12
C LEU A 418 0.26 2.93 1.94
N ILE A 419 1.42 3.59 1.98
CA ILE A 419 2.38 3.61 0.86
C ILE A 419 3.26 2.36 0.85
N THR A 420 3.83 1.97 2.00
CA THR A 420 4.84 0.89 2.04
C THR A 420 4.22 -0.51 1.92
N GLY A 421 2.90 -0.62 1.90
CA GLY A 421 2.21 -1.90 1.94
C GLY A 421 2.36 -2.59 3.29
N GLY A 422 2.46 -1.82 4.38
CA GLY A 422 2.51 -2.32 5.76
C GLY A 422 3.91 -2.70 6.26
N ALA A 423 4.91 -1.83 6.09
CA ALA A 423 6.16 -1.98 6.82
C ALA A 423 5.90 -1.83 8.33
N THR A 424 5.87 -2.96 9.05
CA THR A 424 5.68 -2.98 10.50
C THR A 424 7.00 -2.65 11.21
N PRO A 425 6.95 -2.14 12.46
CA PRO A 425 8.15 -1.96 13.27
C PRO A 425 8.96 -3.25 13.46
N GLU A 426 8.28 -4.41 13.49
CA GLU A 426 8.91 -5.72 13.53
C GLU A 426 9.78 -5.98 12.29
N LEU A 427 9.25 -5.70 11.10
CA LEU A 427 10.03 -5.83 9.87
C LEU A 427 11.24 -4.89 9.88
N GLU A 428 11.08 -3.66 10.36
CA GLU A 428 12.20 -2.72 10.49
C GLU A 428 13.30 -3.22 11.41
N LEU A 429 12.94 -3.87 12.52
CA LEU A 429 13.90 -4.46 13.44
C LEU A 429 14.71 -5.58 12.77
N ILE A 430 14.04 -6.49 12.04
CA ILE A 430 14.70 -7.57 11.28
C ILE A 430 15.70 -6.99 10.27
N LEU A 431 15.34 -5.87 9.63
CA LEU A 431 16.21 -5.20 8.67
C LEU A 431 17.38 -4.49 9.34
N ALA A 432 17.16 -3.92 10.52
CA ALA A 432 18.20 -3.29 11.34
C ALA A 432 19.23 -4.33 11.84
N GLU A 433 18.81 -5.58 12.07
CA GLU A 433 19.73 -6.69 12.36
C GLU A 433 20.60 -7.11 11.16
N GLY A 434 20.36 -6.55 9.97
CA GLY A 434 21.14 -6.85 8.75
C GLY A 434 20.77 -8.18 8.09
N ALA A 435 19.67 -8.80 8.55
CA ALA A 435 19.17 -10.09 8.08
C ALA A 435 18.59 -10.06 6.65
N GLY A 436 18.23 -8.87 6.14
CA GLY A 436 17.44 -8.73 4.91
C GLY A 436 16.02 -9.26 5.07
N LEU A 437 15.31 -9.46 3.95
CA LEU A 437 14.02 -10.15 3.98
C LEU A 437 14.24 -11.67 4.12
N ARG A 438 13.85 -12.22 5.26
CA ARG A 438 13.87 -13.67 5.51
C ARG A 438 12.54 -14.31 5.11
N GLY A 439 12.60 -15.49 4.50
CA GLY A 439 11.42 -16.28 4.20
C GLY A 439 10.78 -16.85 5.47
N GLY A 440 9.45 -16.90 5.49
CA GLY A 440 8.65 -17.46 6.56
C GLY A 440 7.78 -18.61 6.09
N TYR A 441 7.48 -19.54 7.00
CA TYR A 441 6.40 -20.51 6.77
C TYR A 441 5.05 -19.81 6.92
N SER A 442 4.10 -20.16 6.05
CA SER A 442 2.76 -19.60 6.10
C SER A 442 1.94 -20.21 7.24
N THR A 443 1.89 -19.53 8.38
CA THR A 443 0.96 -19.84 9.48
C THR A 443 -0.39 -19.14 9.24
N PRO A 444 -1.50 -19.62 9.84
CA PRO A 444 -2.80 -18.94 9.75
C PRO A 444 -2.75 -17.47 10.20
N GLU A 445 -1.95 -17.17 11.23
CA GLU A 445 -1.73 -15.80 11.71
C GLU A 445 -1.01 -14.93 10.68
N SER A 446 0.06 -15.45 10.05
CA SER A 446 0.79 -14.72 8.99
C SER A 446 -0.08 -14.47 7.75
N LEU A 447 -0.99 -15.39 7.42
CA LEU A 447 -1.92 -15.23 6.31
C LEU A 447 -3.00 -14.20 6.61
N ASN A 448 -3.40 -14.05 7.88
CA ASN A 448 -4.35 -13.02 8.31
C ASN A 448 -3.77 -11.60 8.16
N ASN A 449 -2.43 -11.43 8.21
CA ASN A 449 -1.78 -10.14 7.96
C ASN A 449 -1.93 -9.64 6.51
N ARG A 450 -2.42 -10.50 5.59
CA ARG A 450 -2.68 -10.16 4.19
C ARG A 450 -4.02 -9.43 3.99
N ASP A 451 -4.92 -9.50 4.96
CA ASP A 451 -6.26 -8.89 4.95
C ASP A 451 -6.21 -7.36 5.12
N ARG A 452 -5.40 -6.70 4.32
CA ARG A 452 -5.21 -5.25 4.31
C ARG A 452 -5.76 -4.66 3.02
N CYS A 453 -6.22 -3.42 3.12
CA CYS A 453 -6.71 -2.72 1.94
C CYS A 453 -5.59 -2.51 0.91
N ARG A 454 -5.99 -2.52 -0.36
CA ARG A 454 -5.16 -2.16 -1.50
C ARG A 454 -5.72 -0.92 -2.18
N VAL A 455 -4.85 -0.06 -2.68
CA VAL A 455 -5.26 1.07 -3.50
C VAL A 455 -5.52 0.57 -4.92
N GLY A 456 -6.69 0.88 -5.46
CA GLY A 456 -7.11 0.52 -6.81
C GLY A 456 -7.72 1.72 -7.55
N GLN A 457 -7.80 1.60 -8.87
CA GLN A 457 -8.56 2.50 -9.72
C GLN A 457 -9.68 1.72 -10.40
N ILE A 458 -10.89 2.24 -10.35
CA ILE A 458 -12.06 1.65 -11.03
C ILE A 458 -12.52 2.60 -12.12
N SER A 459 -12.67 2.10 -13.35
CA SER A 459 -13.27 2.87 -14.44
C SER A 459 -14.79 2.94 -14.26
N LEU A 460 -15.41 4.08 -14.55
CA LEU A 460 -16.87 4.21 -14.60
C LEU A 460 -17.46 3.83 -15.98
N SER A 461 -16.62 3.48 -16.96
CA SER A 461 -17.07 2.98 -18.26
C SER A 461 -17.58 1.54 -18.16
N ASP A 462 -16.95 0.75 -17.30
CA ASP A 462 -17.10 -0.70 -17.26
C ASP A 462 -17.20 -1.19 -15.82
N GLY A 463 -17.99 -2.24 -15.62
CA GLY A 463 -18.11 -2.93 -14.35
C GLY A 463 -19.29 -2.46 -13.49
N PRO A 464 -19.31 -2.84 -12.20
CA PRO A 464 -20.51 -2.75 -11.36
C PRO A 464 -20.94 -1.32 -11.02
N LEU A 465 -20.02 -0.35 -11.15
CA LEU A 465 -20.27 1.06 -10.86
C LEU A 465 -20.60 1.87 -12.12
N ALA A 466 -20.62 1.25 -13.30
CA ALA A 466 -20.89 1.93 -14.57
C ALA A 466 -22.31 2.54 -14.63
N CYS A 467 -23.27 1.93 -13.94
CA CYS A 467 -24.64 2.46 -13.82
C CYS A 467 -24.72 3.86 -13.20
N HIS A 468 -23.69 4.27 -12.45
CA HIS A 468 -23.60 5.60 -11.86
C HIS A 468 -22.74 6.57 -12.69
N GLY A 469 -22.10 6.11 -13.76
CA GLY A 469 -21.26 6.94 -14.64
C GLY A 469 -22.06 7.89 -15.51
N GLU A 470 -23.28 7.51 -15.92
CA GLU A 470 -24.16 8.33 -16.77
C GLU A 470 -24.92 9.39 -15.95
N GLY A 471 -24.25 10.50 -15.64
CA GLY A 471 -24.88 11.64 -14.96
C GLY A 471 -25.17 11.42 -13.47
N GLY A 472 -24.62 10.36 -12.87
CA GLY A 472 -24.67 10.13 -11.44
C GLY A 472 -23.81 11.10 -10.65
N LYS A 473 -24.07 11.17 -9.33
CA LYS A 473 -23.30 11.98 -8.39
C LYS A 473 -22.23 11.15 -7.70
N TYR A 474 -21.13 11.78 -7.32
CA TYR A 474 -20.05 11.11 -6.57
C TYR A 474 -20.54 10.49 -5.26
N GLY A 475 -21.47 11.14 -4.55
CA GLY A 475 -22.03 10.60 -3.31
C GLY A 475 -22.78 9.28 -3.50
N ASP A 476 -23.49 9.11 -4.61
CA ASP A 476 -24.22 7.87 -4.87
C ASP A 476 -23.25 6.71 -5.12
N VAL A 477 -22.17 6.96 -5.87
CA VAL A 477 -21.08 5.99 -6.09
C VAL A 477 -20.40 5.64 -4.78
N PHE A 478 -20.10 6.64 -3.94
CA PHE A 478 -19.47 6.42 -2.64
C PHE A 478 -20.29 5.47 -1.76
N VAL A 479 -21.60 5.73 -1.63
CA VAL A 479 -22.49 4.91 -0.81
C VAL A 479 -22.67 3.51 -1.40
N ALA A 480 -22.84 3.39 -2.72
CA ALA A 480 -23.00 2.11 -3.40
C ALA A 480 -21.73 1.25 -3.29
N ALA A 481 -20.54 1.83 -3.53
CA ALA A 481 -19.26 1.16 -3.42
C ALA A 481 -18.98 0.67 -2.00
N LEU A 482 -19.27 1.50 -1.00
CA LEU A 482 -19.04 1.18 0.40
C LEU A 482 -19.99 0.09 0.92
N LYS A 483 -21.28 0.16 0.58
CA LYS A 483 -22.28 -0.82 1.05
C LYS A 483 -22.16 -2.18 0.36
N ASN A 484 -22.00 -2.18 -0.96
CA ASN A 484 -22.09 -3.42 -1.74
C ASN A 484 -20.74 -4.14 -1.81
N TYR A 485 -19.63 -3.40 -1.79
CA TYR A 485 -18.29 -3.96 -2.03
C TYR A 485 -17.29 -3.67 -0.92
N GLY A 486 -17.64 -2.89 0.11
CA GLY A 486 -16.70 -2.47 1.15
C GLY A 486 -15.55 -1.61 0.64
N MET A 487 -15.74 -0.96 -0.52
CA MET A 487 -14.75 -0.13 -1.18
C MET A 487 -14.91 1.33 -0.75
N LEU A 488 -13.82 1.96 -0.30
CA LEU A 488 -13.85 3.37 0.10
C LEU A 488 -13.30 4.26 -1.01
N CYS A 489 -14.14 5.11 -1.61
CA CYS A 489 -13.71 6.05 -2.65
C CYS A 489 -13.00 7.28 -2.04
N ILE A 490 -11.79 7.59 -2.53
CA ILE A 490 -10.97 8.71 -2.03
C ILE A 490 -11.04 9.93 -2.96
N GLY A 491 -11.22 9.70 -4.26
CA GLY A 491 -11.20 10.76 -5.25
C GLY A 491 -11.41 10.26 -6.68
N LEU A 492 -11.27 11.18 -7.63
CA LEU A 492 -11.46 10.94 -9.06
C LEU A 492 -10.17 11.21 -9.84
N TYR A 493 -10.07 10.58 -11.00
CA TYR A 493 -9.03 10.79 -11.99
C TYR A 493 -9.70 11.04 -13.34
N ARG A 494 -9.92 12.33 -13.62
CA ARG A 494 -10.77 12.84 -14.71
C ARG A 494 -9.92 13.31 -15.88
N TYR A 495 -10.40 13.11 -17.11
CA TYR A 495 -9.74 13.67 -18.30
C TYR A 495 -9.73 15.19 -18.25
N ARG A 496 -8.61 15.81 -18.62
CA ARG A 496 -8.50 17.26 -18.76
C ARG A 496 -9.48 17.75 -19.83
N ASP A 497 -9.42 17.13 -20.99
CA ASP A 497 -10.23 17.50 -22.14
C ASP A 497 -11.47 16.60 -22.19
N THR A 498 -12.65 17.18 -21.94
CA THR A 498 -13.94 16.48 -21.97
C THR A 498 -14.65 16.58 -23.32
N SER A 499 -14.10 17.36 -24.25
CA SER A 499 -14.61 17.47 -25.61
C SER A 499 -14.13 16.27 -26.45
N SER A 500 -15.04 15.66 -27.20
CA SER A 500 -14.75 14.57 -28.14
C SER A 500 -14.09 15.07 -29.43
N SER A 501 -13.06 15.91 -29.28
CA SER A 501 -12.26 16.47 -30.37
C SER A 501 -11.19 15.46 -30.77
N PHE A 502 -10.82 15.39 -32.05
CA PHE A 502 -9.74 14.49 -32.53
C PHE A 502 -8.37 14.84 -31.91
N GLU A 503 -8.20 16.05 -31.38
CA GLU A 503 -7.00 16.55 -30.70
C GLU A 503 -7.06 16.44 -29.17
N ALA A 504 -8.10 15.82 -28.60
CA ALA A 504 -8.29 15.77 -27.16
C ALA A 504 -7.17 14.96 -26.47
N SER A 505 -6.52 15.57 -25.48
CA SER A 505 -5.45 14.94 -24.71
C SER A 505 -5.99 13.81 -23.83
N THR A 506 -5.27 12.69 -23.79
CA THR A 506 -5.60 11.57 -22.88
C THR A 506 -5.11 11.80 -21.45
N LYS A 507 -4.60 13.00 -21.13
CA LYS A 507 -4.14 13.34 -19.79
C LYS A 507 -5.32 13.43 -18.83
N ARG A 508 -5.10 12.95 -17.61
CA ARG A 508 -6.09 12.97 -16.54
C ARG A 508 -5.47 13.67 -15.33
N TYR A 509 -6.29 14.41 -14.60
CA TYR A 509 -5.91 15.10 -13.37
C TYR A 509 -6.65 14.53 -12.16
N VAL A 510 -6.05 14.69 -10.99
CA VAL A 510 -6.56 14.14 -9.72
C VAL A 510 -7.52 15.13 -9.05
N ILE A 511 -8.67 14.64 -8.60
CA ILE A 511 -9.62 15.39 -7.75
C ILE A 511 -9.76 14.63 -6.44
N THR A 512 -9.25 15.17 -5.34
CA THR A 512 -9.32 14.54 -4.02
C THR A 512 -10.60 14.94 -3.29
N ASN A 513 -11.28 13.97 -2.67
CA ASN A 513 -12.49 14.16 -1.87
C ASN A 513 -13.54 15.13 -2.49
N PRO A 514 -14.07 14.82 -3.69
CA PRO A 514 -15.08 15.67 -4.31
C PRO A 514 -16.38 15.71 -3.47
N PRO A 515 -17.16 16.81 -3.55
CA PRO A 515 -18.44 16.92 -2.85
C PRO A 515 -19.45 15.84 -3.24
N ILE A 516 -20.43 15.59 -2.36
CA ILE A 516 -21.50 14.58 -2.58
C ILE A 516 -22.24 14.83 -3.91
N ASP A 517 -22.55 16.10 -4.22
CA ASP A 517 -23.30 16.49 -5.42
C ASP A 517 -22.43 16.65 -6.68
N PHE A 518 -21.16 16.26 -6.63
CA PHE A 518 -20.25 16.41 -7.76
C PHE A 518 -20.67 15.51 -8.94
N PRO A 519 -20.91 16.06 -10.14
CA PRO A 519 -21.36 15.30 -11.30
C PRO A 519 -20.23 14.45 -11.86
N LEU A 520 -20.52 13.19 -12.17
CA LEU A 520 -19.58 12.23 -12.75
C LEU A 520 -19.71 12.17 -14.28
N ILE A 521 -18.62 11.75 -14.92
CA ILE A 521 -18.56 11.48 -16.36
C ILE A 521 -18.22 9.99 -16.54
N PRO A 522 -18.81 9.28 -17.52
CA PRO A 522 -18.55 7.85 -17.71
C PRO A 522 -17.07 7.50 -17.90
N THR A 523 -16.28 8.43 -18.43
CA THR A 523 -14.84 8.25 -18.64
C THR A 523 -14.01 8.37 -17.37
N ASP A 524 -14.57 8.85 -16.25
CA ASP A 524 -13.83 9.05 -15.00
C ASP A 524 -13.33 7.72 -14.43
N LYS A 525 -12.18 7.78 -13.76
CA LYS A 525 -11.68 6.70 -12.91
C LYS A 525 -11.78 7.12 -11.46
N VAL A 526 -12.17 6.21 -10.58
CA VAL A 526 -12.32 6.46 -9.14
C VAL A 526 -11.17 5.80 -8.38
N PHE A 527 -10.49 6.56 -7.54
CA PHE A 527 -9.51 6.01 -6.58
C PHE A 527 -10.27 5.36 -5.43
N VAL A 528 -9.99 4.08 -5.19
CA VAL A 528 -10.68 3.29 -4.16
C VAL A 528 -9.69 2.53 -3.27
N LEU A 529 -10.03 2.39 -2.00
CA LEU A 529 -9.43 1.38 -1.12
C LEU A 529 -10.27 0.12 -1.22
N MET A 530 -9.74 -0.88 -1.90
CA MET A 530 -10.38 -2.17 -2.06
C MET A 530 -9.96 -3.09 -0.91
N GLN A 531 -10.92 -3.88 -0.43
CA GLN A 531 -10.61 -4.97 0.49
C GLN A 531 -9.77 -6.04 -0.22
N PHE A 532 -8.96 -6.75 0.55
CA PHE A 532 -8.36 -7.98 0.07
C PHE A 532 -9.44 -9.07 0.00
N ASP A 533 -9.64 -9.60 -1.20
CA ASP A 533 -10.45 -10.79 -1.43
C ASP A 533 -9.49 -11.99 -1.38
N PRO A 534 -9.60 -12.91 -0.40
CA PRO A 534 -8.76 -14.11 -0.34
C PRO A 534 -8.99 -15.05 -1.53
N GLY A 535 -9.99 -14.79 -2.39
CA GLY A 535 -10.41 -15.66 -3.46
C GLY A 535 -11.10 -16.91 -2.91
N LEU A 536 -11.79 -17.64 -3.78
CA LEU A 536 -12.14 -19.02 -3.49
C LEU A 536 -10.85 -19.83 -3.55
N GLU A 537 -10.49 -20.55 -2.49
CA GLU A 537 -9.46 -21.58 -2.58
C GLU A 537 -9.79 -22.48 -3.77
N TYR A 538 -8.88 -22.57 -4.74
CA TYR A 538 -8.97 -23.60 -5.76
C TYR A 538 -8.84 -24.94 -5.04
N GLN A 539 -9.97 -25.54 -4.69
CA GLN A 539 -10.01 -26.96 -4.41
C GLN A 539 -9.74 -27.63 -5.75
N PRO A 540 -8.55 -28.24 -5.97
CA PRO A 540 -8.43 -29.11 -7.11
C PRO A 540 -9.55 -30.13 -6.94
N ASN A 541 -10.44 -30.23 -7.94
CA ASN A 541 -11.38 -31.33 -8.04
C ASN A 541 -10.54 -32.61 -8.00
N ARG A 542 -10.33 -33.17 -6.80
CA ARG A 542 -10.03 -34.58 -6.65
C ARG A 542 -11.33 -35.22 -7.10
N GLY A 543 -11.41 -35.49 -8.40
CA GLY A 543 -12.50 -36.26 -8.96
C GLY A 543 -12.66 -37.49 -8.09
N GLU A 544 -13.83 -37.63 -7.49
CA GLU A 544 -14.28 -38.91 -6.98
C GLU A 544 -14.14 -39.88 -8.15
N ARG A 545 -13.12 -40.75 -8.08
CA ARG A 545 -13.12 -41.97 -8.86
C ARG A 545 -14.28 -42.78 -8.29
N ASP A 546 -15.42 -42.68 -8.96
CA ASP A 546 -16.42 -43.74 -8.93
C ASP A 546 -15.76 -45.01 -9.49
N ASP A 547 -15.15 -45.79 -8.59
CA ASP A 547 -14.85 -47.19 -8.85
C ASP A 547 -16.19 -47.93 -8.91
N ASN A 548 -16.83 -47.92 -10.08
CA ASN A 548 -17.89 -48.85 -10.42
C ASN A 548 -18.05 -48.99 -11.94
N SER A 549 -17.13 -49.72 -12.58
CA SER A 549 -17.37 -50.60 -13.74
C SER A 549 -16.11 -51.34 -14.14
#